data_AF-A0A3N1W9K0-F1
#
_entry.id   AF-A0A3N1W9K0-F1
#
_cell.length_a   1.000
_cell.length_b   1.000
_cell.length_c   1.000
_cell.angle_alpha   90.00
_cell.angle_beta   90.00
_cell.angle_gamma   90.00
#
_symmetry.space_group_name_H-M   'P 1'
#
loop_
_entity.id
_entity.type
_entity.pdbx_description
1 polymer ?
#
loop_
_entity_poly.entity_id
_entity_poly.type
_entity_poly.pdbx_seq_one_letter_code
_entity_poly.pdbx_strand_id
1 'polypeptide(L)'
;MAVSITWLCELDEGIHARPAGYIARLCNLFQAAIDWENTRTGLRANAKSALSLIASDTLLNDECRITLDGEDEQQAAARLHALLADLPAFSMQPEPVTGQGYLPRCLRELNPQVIQGTRIHPGAAIARPRVMQSLTFADIIDRNPGHTDGIESETARFRAGIASLRGEKQHALSQTRGIEHDLIAAHLTLIDDGEFQEATIGYLNDGMNAWSAIARVSLDVCQQLEQSSSRYLQERTLDMLDIATQLIGAAYGERALDRSPLLLTEPTIVFASYLTPSLLLALDRSRLVGLVLSSTGKTSHTAILARSLGIPTLADVDFAPLTLDAGQLIVIDAESGILITHPDENVLRYYRHEMAVQQAMQQRLRINAAINKDQTGVIEKPLLTVETILWRMDARDKNEAIKMMVDNLWLQQRTNARDKLCDDIWAREVPFPTVVGSGFAIPHAQSDYIHHSTLSVATLRRPIAWGGVLVDTLFMLTISKDAENNAHMKHFSTLARMLMNDEFVSRIKQAKGPKALYTLISRTLAC
;
A
#
# COMPACT_ATOMS: atom_id res chain seq x y z
N MET A 1 -25.79 -7.36 45.65
CA MET A 1 -27.06 -6.80 45.13
C MET A 1 -26.67 -6.25 43.79
N ALA A 2 -27.02 -6.95 42.71
CA ALA A 2 -26.47 -6.69 41.39
C ALA A 2 -26.47 -5.19 41.04
N VAL A 3 -25.30 -4.69 40.67
CA VAL A 3 -25.08 -3.29 40.30
C VAL A 3 -25.34 -3.13 38.81
N SER A 4 -26.20 -2.18 38.44
CA SER A 4 -26.45 -1.85 37.03
C SER A 4 -25.83 -0.49 36.69
N ILE A 5 -25.10 -0.43 35.58
CA ILE A 5 -24.64 0.83 34.97
C ILE A 5 -25.14 0.93 33.54
N THR A 6 -25.30 2.16 33.05
CA THR A 6 -25.66 2.44 31.65
C THR A 6 -24.51 3.16 30.98
N TRP A 7 -24.23 2.82 29.73
CA TRP A 7 -23.21 3.47 28.92
C TRP A 7 -23.74 3.79 27.52
N LEU A 8 -23.47 5.00 27.04
CA LEU A 8 -23.73 5.40 25.66
C LEU A 8 -22.43 5.25 24.88
N CYS A 9 -22.46 4.49 23.78
CA CYS A 9 -21.27 4.29 22.97
C CYS A 9 -20.90 5.55 22.20
N GLU A 10 -19.74 6.15 22.51
CA GLU A 10 -19.20 7.33 21.81
C GLU A 10 -18.12 6.96 20.76
N LEU A 11 -17.91 5.67 20.50
CA LEU A 11 -16.90 5.20 19.56
C LEU A 11 -17.44 5.25 18.12
N ASP A 12 -16.75 5.97 17.23
CA ASP A 12 -17.16 6.13 15.82
C ASP A 12 -17.45 4.80 15.10
N GLU A 13 -16.68 3.75 15.43
CA GLU A 13 -16.79 2.41 14.84
C GLU A 13 -17.45 1.37 15.79
N GLY A 14 -18.00 1.81 16.92
CA GLY A 14 -18.63 0.94 17.92
C GLY A 14 -17.67 0.06 18.74
N ILE A 15 -18.20 -0.95 19.44
CA ILE A 15 -17.40 -1.94 20.17
C ILE A 15 -16.89 -3.00 19.22
N HIS A 16 -15.62 -2.86 18.86
CA HIS A 16 -14.86 -3.85 18.12
C HIS A 16 -13.71 -4.46 18.95
N ALA A 17 -12.85 -5.32 18.40
CA ALA A 17 -11.93 -6.11 19.28
C ALA A 17 -10.90 -5.32 20.09
N ARG A 18 -10.53 -4.08 19.73
CA ARG A 18 -9.66 -3.25 20.59
C ARG A 18 -10.40 -2.76 21.84
N PRO A 19 -11.51 -1.98 21.74
CA PRO A 19 -12.29 -1.60 22.90
C PRO A 19 -12.87 -2.83 23.61
N ALA A 20 -13.38 -3.85 22.90
CA ALA A 20 -13.84 -5.09 23.50
C ALA A 20 -12.74 -5.81 24.27
N GLY A 21 -11.52 -5.87 23.73
CA GLY A 21 -10.37 -6.46 24.41
C GLY A 21 -9.88 -5.64 25.61
N TYR A 22 -10.00 -4.32 25.57
CA TYR A 22 -9.72 -3.45 26.72
C TYR A 22 -10.74 -3.67 27.84
N ILE A 23 -12.03 -3.70 27.49
CA ILE A 23 -13.14 -3.95 28.41
C ILE A 23 -13.01 -5.35 29.00
N ALA A 24 -12.91 -6.39 28.17
CA ALA A 24 -12.78 -7.78 28.61
C ALA A 24 -11.57 -7.99 29.52
N ARG A 25 -10.41 -7.41 29.19
CA ARG A 25 -9.20 -7.51 30.02
C ARG A 25 -9.40 -6.90 31.40
N LEU A 26 -10.09 -5.77 31.50
CA LEU A 26 -10.46 -5.18 32.78
C LEU A 26 -11.45 -6.07 33.53
N CYS A 27 -12.51 -6.52 32.87
CA CYS A 27 -13.56 -7.36 33.44
C CYS A 27 -13.04 -8.70 33.97
N ASN A 28 -12.03 -9.29 33.32
CA ASN A 28 -11.36 -10.52 33.77
C ASN A 28 -10.53 -10.37 35.06
N LEU A 29 -10.30 -9.14 35.56
CA LEU A 29 -9.65 -8.92 36.85
C LEU A 29 -10.60 -9.17 38.05
N PHE A 30 -11.90 -9.30 37.79
CA PHE A 30 -12.95 -9.40 38.80
C PHE A 30 -13.62 -10.77 38.81
N GLN A 31 -14.15 -11.18 39.95
CA GLN A 31 -14.90 -12.43 40.12
C GLN A 31 -16.35 -12.29 39.65
N ALA A 32 -16.98 -11.13 39.87
CA ALA A 32 -18.37 -10.85 39.52
C ALA A 32 -18.70 -11.23 38.06
N ALA A 33 -19.91 -11.78 37.85
CA ALA A 33 -20.48 -11.93 36.52
C ALA A 33 -20.83 -10.55 35.98
N ILE A 34 -20.50 -10.28 34.71
CA ILE A 34 -20.68 -8.97 34.09
C ILE A 34 -21.43 -9.19 32.77
N ASP A 35 -22.74 -8.96 32.80
CA ASP A 35 -23.63 -9.09 31.65
C ASP A 35 -23.78 -7.74 30.94
N TRP A 36 -23.57 -7.74 29.63
CA TRP A 36 -23.68 -6.59 28.75
C TRP A 36 -24.88 -6.77 27.83
N GLU A 37 -25.80 -5.81 27.81
CA GLU A 37 -26.99 -5.84 26.95
C GLU A 37 -27.00 -4.57 26.08
N ASN A 38 -26.91 -4.74 24.76
CA ASN A 38 -27.17 -3.64 23.83
C ASN A 38 -28.69 -3.45 23.74
N THR A 39 -29.20 -2.31 24.21
CA THR A 39 -30.64 -2.07 24.30
C THR A 39 -31.30 -1.90 22.92
N ARG A 40 -30.54 -1.52 21.88
CA ARG A 40 -31.04 -1.41 20.50
C ARG A 40 -31.35 -2.77 19.90
N THR A 41 -30.43 -3.73 20.05
CA THR A 41 -30.53 -5.06 19.43
C THR A 41 -31.16 -6.10 20.36
N GLY A 42 -31.14 -5.86 21.67
CA GLY A 42 -31.48 -6.86 22.70
C GLY A 42 -30.43 -7.96 22.84
N LEU A 43 -29.31 -7.88 22.12
CA LEU A 43 -28.24 -8.87 22.18
C LEU A 43 -27.50 -8.73 23.50
N ARG A 44 -27.23 -9.89 24.11
CA ARG A 44 -26.52 -10.01 25.38
C ARG A 44 -25.14 -10.59 25.15
N ALA A 45 -24.21 -10.16 26.00
CA ALA A 45 -22.81 -10.52 25.92
C ALA A 45 -22.23 -10.64 27.32
N ASN A 46 -21.36 -11.62 27.53
CA ASN A 46 -20.50 -11.64 28.70
C ASN A 46 -19.39 -10.59 28.51
N ALA A 47 -19.31 -9.58 29.38
CA ALA A 47 -18.30 -8.55 29.26
C ALA A 47 -16.87 -9.03 29.54
N LYS A 48 -16.70 -10.26 30.06
CA LYS A 48 -15.39 -10.91 30.17
C LYS A 48 -14.94 -11.60 28.88
N SER A 49 -15.84 -11.80 27.91
CA SER A 49 -15.49 -12.30 26.59
C SER A 49 -15.47 -11.15 25.59
N ALA A 50 -14.33 -10.94 24.96
CA ALA A 50 -14.21 -9.93 23.91
C ALA A 50 -15.04 -10.33 22.69
N LEU A 51 -15.16 -11.64 22.41
CA LEU A 51 -16.01 -12.17 21.34
C LEU A 51 -17.49 -11.92 21.60
N SER A 52 -17.96 -12.17 22.83
CA SER A 52 -19.34 -11.85 23.21
C SER A 52 -19.64 -10.36 23.10
N LEU A 53 -18.75 -9.50 23.61
CA LEU A 53 -18.91 -8.05 23.49
C LEU A 53 -19.01 -7.59 22.03
N ILE A 54 -18.20 -8.18 21.15
CA ILE A 54 -18.29 -7.95 19.70
C ILE A 54 -19.65 -8.41 19.15
N ALA A 55 -20.12 -9.59 19.56
CA ALA A 55 -21.40 -10.15 19.16
C ALA A 55 -22.61 -9.35 19.68
N SER A 56 -22.44 -8.46 20.66
CA SER A 56 -23.49 -7.53 21.09
C SER A 56 -23.89 -6.50 20.02
N ASP A 57 -23.07 -6.37 18.96
CA ASP A 57 -23.30 -5.45 17.83
C ASP A 57 -23.47 -4.00 18.28
N THR A 58 -22.69 -3.55 19.27
CA THR A 58 -22.77 -2.18 19.82
C THR A 58 -22.13 -1.16 18.86
N LEU A 59 -22.92 -0.20 18.36
CA LEU A 59 -22.52 0.87 17.44
C LEU A 59 -22.50 2.26 18.11
N LEU A 60 -21.98 3.26 17.39
CA LEU A 60 -22.04 4.67 17.81
C LEU A 60 -23.48 5.08 18.19
N ASN A 61 -23.61 5.70 19.35
CA ASN A 61 -24.87 6.11 20.00
C ASN A 61 -25.77 4.97 20.50
N ASP A 62 -25.32 3.72 20.50
CA ASP A 62 -26.07 2.65 21.16
C ASP A 62 -25.96 2.79 22.68
N GLU A 63 -27.10 2.61 23.36
CA GLU A 63 -27.15 2.53 24.83
C GLU A 63 -27.00 1.08 25.27
N CYS A 64 -26.05 0.84 26.16
CA CYS A 64 -25.77 -0.48 26.73
C CYS A 64 -26.09 -0.50 28.22
N ARG A 65 -26.83 -1.53 28.63
CA ARG A 65 -27.09 -1.83 30.05
C ARG A 65 -26.11 -2.90 30.49
N ILE A 66 -25.34 -2.62 31.54
CA ILE A 66 -24.32 -3.52 32.06
C ILE A 66 -24.71 -3.90 33.49
N THR A 67 -24.88 -5.18 33.74
CA THR A 67 -25.27 -5.74 35.04
C THR A 67 -24.10 -6.51 35.63
N LEU A 68 -23.74 -6.19 36.87
CA LEU A 68 -22.63 -6.81 37.58
C LEU A 68 -23.16 -7.49 38.84
N ASP A 69 -22.91 -8.78 39.00
CA ASP A 69 -23.38 -9.56 40.14
C ASP A 69 -22.24 -10.42 40.72
N GLY A 70 -21.91 -10.21 41.99
CA GLY A 70 -20.85 -10.96 42.69
C GLY A 70 -20.20 -10.21 43.85
N GLU A 71 -19.18 -10.81 44.46
CA GLU A 71 -18.54 -10.27 45.67
C GLU A 71 -17.84 -8.93 45.46
N ASP A 72 -17.29 -8.70 44.26
CA ASP A 72 -16.57 -7.48 43.88
C ASP A 72 -17.35 -6.58 42.90
N GLU A 73 -18.68 -6.74 42.82
CA GLU A 73 -19.58 -6.04 41.89
C GLU A 73 -19.44 -4.50 41.93
N GLN A 74 -19.30 -3.91 43.12
CA GLN A 74 -19.17 -2.44 43.27
C GLN A 74 -17.82 -1.94 42.76
N GLN A 75 -16.73 -2.68 43.02
CA GLN A 75 -15.40 -2.30 42.57
C GLN A 75 -15.26 -2.48 41.05
N ALA A 76 -15.82 -3.57 40.52
CA ALA A 76 -15.90 -3.83 39.08
C ALA A 76 -16.67 -2.71 38.36
N ALA A 77 -17.85 -2.32 38.89
CA ALA A 77 -18.68 -1.28 38.30
C ALA A 77 -17.97 0.08 38.26
N ALA A 78 -17.31 0.47 39.36
CA ALA A 78 -16.57 1.73 39.43
C ALA A 78 -15.40 1.79 38.42
N ARG A 79 -14.64 0.69 38.31
CA ARG A 79 -13.50 0.61 37.38
C ARG A 79 -13.94 0.54 35.93
N LEU A 80 -15.01 -0.20 35.63
CA LEU A 80 -15.56 -0.31 34.28
C LEU A 80 -16.16 1.03 33.83
N HIS A 81 -16.92 1.71 34.69
CA HIS A 81 -17.45 3.04 34.38
C HIS A 81 -16.35 4.06 34.09
N ALA A 82 -15.25 4.04 34.88
CA ALA A 82 -14.09 4.90 34.63
C ALA A 82 -13.39 4.58 33.30
N LEU A 83 -13.23 3.30 32.94
CA LEU A 83 -12.65 2.91 31.65
C LEU A 83 -13.52 3.39 30.49
N LEU A 84 -14.84 3.17 30.57
CA LEU A 84 -15.79 3.50 29.51
C LEU A 84 -15.89 5.01 29.26
N ALA A 85 -15.64 5.84 30.28
CA ALA A 85 -15.60 7.30 30.16
C ALA A 85 -14.29 7.83 29.53
N ASP A 86 -13.21 7.03 29.52
CA ASP A 86 -11.88 7.42 29.05
C ASP A 86 -11.29 6.36 28.10
N LEU A 87 -12.12 5.85 27.18
CA LEU A 87 -11.65 4.94 26.14
C LEU A 87 -10.74 5.71 25.16
N PRO A 88 -9.56 5.17 24.79
CA PRO A 88 -8.68 5.83 23.85
C PRO A 88 -9.36 6.02 22.48
N ALA A 89 -9.03 7.09 21.77
CA ALA A 89 -9.50 7.31 20.41
C ALA A 89 -8.96 6.23 19.47
N PHE A 90 -9.84 5.35 18.97
CA PHE A 90 -9.49 4.28 18.03
C PHE A 90 -9.77 4.69 16.57
N SER A 91 -9.43 5.92 16.17
CA SER A 91 -9.66 6.36 14.78
C SER A 91 -8.54 5.89 13.85
N MET A 92 -8.93 5.43 12.66
CA MET A 92 -8.05 5.13 11.54
C MET A 92 -8.35 6.11 10.43
N GLN A 93 -7.47 7.07 10.15
CA GLN A 93 -7.69 8.00 9.04
C GLN A 93 -7.42 7.29 7.70
N PRO A 94 -8.41 7.18 6.79
CA PRO A 94 -8.14 6.78 5.42
C PRO A 94 -7.50 7.97 4.66
N GLU A 95 -6.35 7.74 4.03
CA GLU A 95 -5.79 8.75 3.12
C GLU A 95 -6.65 8.92 1.86
N PRO A 96 -6.74 10.13 1.30
CA PRO A 96 -7.50 10.39 0.08
C PRO A 96 -6.93 9.62 -1.11
N VAL A 97 -7.82 8.95 -1.83
CA VAL A 97 -7.50 8.24 -3.07
C VAL A 97 -7.35 9.26 -4.19
N THR A 98 -6.14 9.40 -4.74
CA THR A 98 -5.92 10.11 -6.00
C THR A 98 -6.31 9.22 -7.17
N GLY A 99 -6.92 9.82 -8.20
CA GLY A 99 -7.76 9.19 -9.23
C GLY A 99 -7.30 7.83 -9.77
N GLN A 100 -8.16 6.82 -9.59
CA GLN A 100 -8.05 5.54 -10.27
C GLN A 100 -8.14 5.71 -11.80
N GLY A 101 -7.31 5.00 -12.56
CA GLY A 101 -7.48 4.81 -14.01
C GLY A 101 -6.86 5.88 -14.93
N TYR A 102 -6.12 6.86 -14.41
CA TYR A 102 -5.33 7.76 -15.27
C TYR A 102 -4.00 7.10 -15.64
N LEU A 103 -3.81 6.79 -16.93
CA LEU A 103 -2.53 6.36 -17.48
C LEU A 103 -1.73 7.59 -17.96
N PRO A 104 -0.48 7.79 -17.52
CA PRO A 104 0.40 8.83 -18.05
C PRO A 104 0.53 8.73 -19.57
N ARG A 105 0.57 9.88 -20.28
CA ARG A 105 0.64 9.92 -21.75
C ARG A 105 1.70 9.01 -22.33
N CYS A 106 2.92 9.09 -21.80
CA CYS A 106 4.04 8.31 -22.31
C CYS A 106 3.86 6.80 -22.17
N LEU A 107 3.08 6.35 -21.18
CA LEU A 107 2.72 4.94 -21.04
C LEU A 107 1.58 4.57 -22.00
N ARG A 108 0.59 5.45 -22.21
CA ARG A 108 -0.50 5.23 -23.18
C ARG A 108 0.03 5.01 -24.59
N GLU A 109 1.06 5.75 -25.01
CA GLU A 109 1.69 5.59 -26.33
C GLU A 109 2.29 4.19 -26.56
N LEU A 110 2.60 3.45 -25.50
CA LEU A 110 3.10 2.08 -25.58
C LEU A 110 1.99 1.04 -25.73
N ASN A 111 0.72 1.45 -25.62
CA ASN A 111 -0.47 0.59 -25.68
C ASN A 111 -0.37 -0.70 -24.83
N PRO A 112 0.00 -0.61 -23.53
CA PRO A 112 0.11 -1.79 -22.70
C PRO A 112 -1.26 -2.42 -22.44
N GLN A 113 -1.29 -3.75 -22.34
CA GLN A 113 -2.43 -4.44 -21.76
C GLN A 113 -2.38 -4.30 -20.24
N VAL A 114 -3.39 -3.64 -19.67
CA VAL A 114 -3.45 -3.32 -18.24
C VAL A 114 -4.64 -4.01 -17.59
N ILE A 115 -4.43 -4.47 -16.36
CA ILE A 115 -5.49 -4.93 -15.47
C ILE A 115 -5.63 -3.86 -14.38
N GLN A 116 -6.85 -3.41 -14.14
CA GLN A 116 -7.13 -2.40 -13.13
C GLN A 116 -7.26 -3.06 -11.75
N GLY A 117 -6.74 -2.38 -10.73
CA GLY A 117 -6.87 -2.76 -9.34
C GLY A 117 -7.05 -1.55 -8.44
N THR A 118 -7.41 -1.81 -7.20
CA THR A 118 -7.50 -0.79 -6.16
C THR A 118 -6.13 -0.55 -5.52
N ARG A 119 -5.66 0.69 -5.53
CA ARG A 119 -4.43 1.09 -4.82
C ARG A 119 -4.61 0.92 -3.31
N ILE A 120 -3.72 0.12 -2.70
CA ILE A 120 -3.58 0.04 -1.25
C ILE A 120 -2.36 0.86 -0.78
N HIS A 121 -1.20 0.69 -1.42
CA HIS A 121 0.01 1.46 -1.14
C HIS A 121 0.69 1.83 -2.48
N PRO A 122 1.10 3.10 -2.66
CA PRO A 122 1.66 3.58 -3.92
C PRO A 122 3.03 2.97 -4.26
N GLY A 123 3.48 3.23 -5.48
CA GLY A 123 4.79 2.84 -6.01
C GLY A 123 4.70 1.84 -7.16
N ALA A 124 5.84 1.58 -7.79
CA ALA A 124 5.94 0.67 -8.92
C ALA A 124 7.09 -0.33 -8.74
N ALA A 125 6.91 -1.56 -9.23
CA ALA A 125 7.93 -2.60 -9.21
C ALA A 125 7.87 -3.50 -10.45
N ILE A 126 9.03 -4.05 -10.82
CA ILE A 126 9.19 -5.04 -11.88
C ILE A 126 9.83 -6.27 -11.25
N ALA A 127 9.14 -7.41 -11.31
CA ALA A 127 9.65 -8.67 -10.77
C ALA A 127 8.86 -9.85 -11.34
N ARG A 128 9.28 -11.06 -10.96
CA ARG A 128 8.57 -12.29 -11.32
C ARG A 128 7.36 -12.52 -10.41
N PRO A 129 6.26 -13.08 -10.94
CA PRO A 129 5.09 -13.38 -10.13
C PRO A 129 5.33 -14.66 -9.32
N ARG A 130 4.81 -14.68 -8.09
CA ARG A 130 4.67 -15.90 -7.31
C ARG A 130 3.28 -15.97 -6.71
N VAL A 131 2.49 -16.94 -7.15
CA VAL A 131 1.16 -17.20 -6.60
C VAL A 131 1.29 -17.98 -5.30
N MET A 132 0.63 -17.48 -4.27
CA MET A 132 0.54 -18.09 -2.96
C MET A 132 -0.90 -18.56 -2.75
N GLN A 133 -1.04 -19.83 -2.42
CA GLN A 133 -2.34 -20.41 -2.09
C GLN A 133 -2.76 -19.95 -0.69
N SER A 134 -3.93 -19.34 -0.60
CA SER A 134 -4.57 -18.97 0.65
C SER A 134 -5.29 -20.21 1.22
N LEU A 135 -5.11 -20.49 2.52
CA LEU A 135 -5.81 -21.57 3.21
C LEU A 135 -7.24 -21.14 3.54
N THR A 136 -8.23 -21.99 3.30
CA THR A 136 -9.62 -21.81 3.75
C THR A 136 -9.95 -22.71 4.94
N PHE A 137 -11.09 -22.49 5.61
CA PHE A 137 -11.58 -23.41 6.63
C PHE A 137 -11.89 -24.80 6.06
N ALA A 138 -12.35 -24.88 4.80
CA ALA A 138 -12.54 -26.15 4.12
C ALA A 138 -11.22 -26.91 3.98
N ASP A 139 -10.14 -26.24 3.55
CA ASP A 139 -8.81 -26.86 3.48
C ASP A 139 -8.31 -27.34 4.85
N ILE A 140 -8.58 -26.58 5.92
CA ILE A 140 -8.20 -26.96 7.29
C ILE A 140 -8.94 -28.24 7.70
N ILE A 141 -10.23 -28.30 7.44
CA ILE A 141 -11.08 -29.46 7.80
C ILE A 141 -10.62 -30.69 7.01
N ASP A 142 -10.38 -30.56 5.70
CA ASP A 142 -9.94 -31.66 4.83
C ASP A 142 -8.55 -32.20 5.20
N ARG A 143 -7.70 -31.38 5.81
CA ARG A 143 -6.36 -31.76 6.29
C ARG A 143 -6.34 -32.38 7.68
N ASN A 144 -7.50 -32.60 8.31
CA ASN A 144 -7.55 -33.24 9.61
C ASN A 144 -6.91 -34.64 9.55
N PRO A 145 -5.98 -34.99 10.47
CA PRO A 145 -5.36 -36.31 10.52
C PRO A 145 -6.34 -37.49 10.75
N GLY A 146 -7.59 -37.21 11.12
CA GLY A 146 -8.68 -38.18 11.28
C GLY A 146 -8.57 -39.08 12.52
N HIS A 147 -7.44 -39.03 13.23
CA HIS A 147 -7.23 -39.74 14.49
C HIS A 147 -7.76 -38.91 15.68
N THR A 148 -8.45 -39.58 16.60
CA THR A 148 -8.96 -38.98 17.83
C THR A 148 -8.43 -39.79 19.02
N ASP A 149 -7.63 -39.15 19.88
CA ASP A 149 -7.21 -39.72 21.15
C ASP A 149 -8.30 -39.58 22.22
N GLY A 150 -8.07 -40.11 23.43
CA GLY A 150 -8.98 -39.91 24.55
C GLY A 150 -9.17 -38.42 24.88
N ILE A 151 -10.36 -38.05 25.36
CA ILE A 151 -10.76 -36.64 25.65
C ILE A 151 -9.71 -35.91 26.49
N GLU A 152 -9.12 -36.58 27.49
CA GLU A 152 -8.08 -36.02 28.35
C GLU A 152 -6.81 -35.66 27.58
N SER A 153 -6.41 -36.50 26.60
CA SER A 153 -5.24 -36.27 25.76
C SER A 153 -5.48 -35.15 24.75
N GLU A 154 -6.65 -35.12 24.12
CA GLU A 154 -7.04 -34.04 23.20
C GLU A 154 -7.15 -32.68 23.93
N THR A 155 -7.73 -32.69 25.14
CA THR A 155 -7.80 -31.50 26.00
C THR A 155 -6.41 -31.02 26.42
N ALA A 156 -5.51 -31.94 26.78
CA ALA A 156 -4.13 -31.60 27.12
C ALA A 156 -3.39 -31.02 25.89
N ARG A 157 -3.57 -31.61 24.71
CA ARG A 157 -3.00 -31.12 23.44
C ARG A 157 -3.49 -29.70 23.12
N PHE A 158 -4.79 -29.45 23.22
CA PHE A 158 -5.37 -28.12 23.02
C PHE A 158 -4.80 -27.08 23.99
N ARG A 159 -4.78 -27.38 25.30
CA ARG A 159 -4.24 -26.48 26.33
C ARG A 159 -2.75 -26.20 26.14
N ALA A 160 -1.97 -27.20 25.75
CA ALA A 160 -0.56 -27.02 25.42
C ALA A 160 -0.37 -26.09 24.21
N GLY A 161 -1.18 -26.26 23.16
CA GLY A 161 -1.17 -25.39 21.98
C GLY A 161 -1.50 -23.93 22.31
N ILE A 162 -2.52 -23.68 23.13
CA ILE A 162 -2.88 -22.34 23.64
C ILE A 162 -1.71 -21.74 24.42
N ALA A 163 -1.10 -22.51 25.33
CA ALA A 163 0.01 -22.03 26.15
C ALA A 163 1.25 -21.67 25.31
N SER A 164 1.60 -22.48 24.30
CA SER A 164 2.70 -22.19 23.37
C SER A 164 2.44 -20.91 22.60
N LEU A 165 1.27 -20.82 21.95
CA LEU A 165 0.93 -19.68 21.11
C LEU A 165 0.83 -18.38 21.91
N ARG A 166 0.33 -18.45 23.15
CA ARG A 166 0.32 -17.31 24.08
C ARG A 166 1.73 -16.83 24.37
N GLY A 167 2.65 -17.73 24.70
CA GLY A 167 4.05 -17.39 24.97
C GLY A 167 4.73 -16.73 23.77
N GLU A 168 4.53 -17.28 22.57
CA GLU A 168 5.05 -16.72 21.32
C GLU A 168 4.53 -15.31 21.05
N LYS A 169 3.22 -15.08 21.15
CA LYS A 169 2.62 -13.76 20.90
C LYS A 169 3.02 -12.74 21.96
N GLN A 170 3.13 -13.14 23.24
CA GLN A 170 3.63 -12.24 24.29
C GLN A 170 5.09 -11.83 24.05
N HIS A 171 5.92 -12.76 23.56
CA HIS A 171 7.28 -12.43 23.14
C HIS A 171 7.29 -11.45 21.97
N ALA A 172 6.48 -11.68 20.94
CA ALA A 172 6.36 -10.81 19.78
C ALA A 172 5.87 -9.39 20.15
N LEU A 173 4.93 -9.26 21.11
CA LEU A 173 4.50 -7.96 21.63
C LEU A 173 5.65 -7.14 22.23
N SER A 174 6.61 -7.78 22.89
CA SER A 174 7.76 -7.07 23.47
C SER A 174 8.70 -6.45 22.42
N GLN A 175 8.62 -6.92 21.17
CA GLN A 175 9.51 -6.56 20.07
C GLN A 175 8.85 -5.69 19.00
N THR A 176 7.52 -5.61 18.99
CA THR A 176 6.73 -4.90 17.97
C THR A 176 6.17 -3.60 18.51
N ARG A 177 5.89 -2.65 17.60
CA ARG A 177 5.26 -1.35 17.92
C ARG A 177 4.27 -0.95 16.83
N GLY A 178 3.35 -0.04 17.15
CA GLY A 178 2.37 0.49 16.20
C GLY A 178 1.34 -0.57 15.77
N ILE A 179 0.98 -0.56 14.49
CA ILE A 179 -0.10 -1.40 13.95
C ILE A 179 0.15 -2.90 14.18
N GLU A 180 1.39 -3.36 13.98
CA GLU A 180 1.77 -4.77 14.18
C GLU A 180 1.56 -5.20 15.65
N HIS A 181 1.91 -4.34 16.60
CA HIS A 181 1.68 -4.59 18.02
C HIS A 181 0.18 -4.66 18.35
N ASP A 182 -0.61 -3.71 17.86
CA ASP A 182 -2.05 -3.66 18.12
C ASP A 182 -2.79 -4.89 17.59
N LEU A 183 -2.35 -5.41 16.44
CA LEU A 183 -2.85 -6.64 15.86
C LEU A 183 -2.52 -7.85 16.73
N ILE A 184 -1.25 -8.03 17.13
CA ILE A 184 -0.84 -9.15 17.97
C ILE A 184 -1.58 -9.10 19.31
N ALA A 185 -1.79 -7.91 19.87
CA ALA A 185 -2.51 -7.71 21.11
C ALA A 185 -3.99 -8.12 20.98
N ALA A 186 -4.63 -7.79 19.87
CA ALA A 186 -6.00 -8.22 19.58
C ALA A 186 -6.09 -9.75 19.41
N HIS A 187 -5.15 -10.36 18.70
CA HIS A 187 -5.09 -11.82 18.56
C HIS A 187 -4.92 -12.53 19.91
N LEU A 188 -4.11 -11.99 20.82
CA LEU A 188 -3.96 -12.55 22.16
C LEU A 188 -5.26 -12.51 22.95
N THR A 189 -6.01 -11.41 22.88
CA THR A 189 -7.32 -11.32 23.52
C THR A 189 -8.28 -12.40 23.03
N LEU A 190 -8.28 -12.71 21.73
CA LEU A 190 -9.14 -13.76 21.16
C LEU A 190 -8.69 -15.17 21.59
N ILE A 191 -7.39 -15.42 21.68
CA ILE A 191 -6.83 -16.70 22.16
C ILE A 191 -7.12 -16.92 23.65
N ASP A 192 -7.04 -15.86 24.45
CA ASP A 192 -7.28 -15.88 25.89
C ASP A 192 -8.77 -15.83 26.26
N ASP A 193 -9.67 -15.75 25.27
CA ASP A 193 -11.10 -15.67 25.49
C ASP A 193 -11.63 -16.98 26.11
N GLY A 194 -12.27 -16.85 27.28
CA GLY A 194 -12.79 -17.99 28.04
C GLY A 194 -13.88 -18.75 27.30
N GLU A 195 -14.78 -18.04 26.60
CA GLU A 195 -15.87 -18.68 25.87
C GLU A 195 -15.35 -19.46 24.66
N PHE A 196 -14.35 -18.92 23.95
CA PHE A 196 -13.70 -19.65 22.86
C PHE A 196 -13.10 -20.99 23.36
N GLN A 197 -12.42 -20.96 24.51
CA GLN A 197 -11.80 -22.16 25.09
C GLN A 197 -12.85 -23.15 25.62
N GLU A 198 -13.90 -22.67 26.29
CA GLU A 198 -15.00 -23.50 26.78
C GLU A 198 -15.78 -24.16 25.64
N ALA A 199 -16.12 -23.41 24.59
CA ALA A 199 -16.75 -23.94 23.38
C ALA A 199 -15.87 -25.01 22.71
N THR A 200 -14.55 -24.80 22.68
CA THR A 200 -13.62 -25.80 22.13
C THR A 200 -13.63 -27.08 22.96
N ILE A 201 -13.61 -26.96 24.29
CA ILE A 201 -13.73 -28.11 25.21
C ILE A 201 -15.08 -28.82 25.03
N GLY A 202 -16.17 -28.08 24.76
CA GLY A 202 -17.47 -28.64 24.42
C GLY A 202 -17.39 -29.61 23.24
N TYR A 203 -16.81 -29.18 22.12
CA TYR A 203 -16.63 -30.04 20.95
C TYR A 203 -15.70 -31.25 21.20
N LEU A 204 -14.69 -31.10 22.07
CA LEU A 204 -13.86 -32.23 22.49
C LEU A 204 -14.66 -33.27 23.29
N ASN A 205 -15.58 -32.83 24.16
CA ASN A 205 -16.48 -33.72 24.89
C ASN A 205 -17.47 -34.44 23.97
N ASP A 206 -17.83 -33.83 22.84
CA ASP A 206 -18.65 -34.44 21.79
C ASP A 206 -17.88 -35.44 20.90
N GLY A 207 -16.61 -35.73 21.23
CA GLY A 207 -15.81 -36.75 20.57
C GLY A 207 -14.99 -36.25 19.36
N MET A 208 -14.88 -34.94 19.16
CA MET A 208 -13.96 -34.37 18.16
C MET A 208 -12.52 -34.40 18.67
N ASN A 209 -11.55 -34.57 17.77
CA ASN A 209 -10.14 -34.28 18.09
C ASN A 209 -9.89 -32.77 18.17
N ALA A 210 -8.77 -32.37 18.77
CA ALA A 210 -8.45 -30.94 18.95
C ALA A 210 -8.40 -30.16 17.63
N TRP A 211 -8.02 -30.82 16.53
CA TRP A 211 -8.01 -30.19 15.21
C TRP A 211 -9.41 -29.76 14.76
N SER A 212 -10.35 -30.70 14.75
CA SER A 212 -11.75 -30.44 14.39
C SER A 212 -12.40 -29.46 15.34
N ALA A 213 -12.17 -29.60 16.65
CA ALA A 213 -12.75 -28.70 17.65
C ALA A 213 -12.31 -27.24 17.43
N ILE A 214 -11.01 -26.99 17.22
CA ILE A 214 -10.48 -25.63 16.94
C ILE A 214 -11.08 -25.08 15.64
N ALA A 215 -11.09 -25.88 14.57
CA ALA A 215 -11.64 -25.46 13.28
C ALA A 215 -13.13 -25.13 13.37
N ARG A 216 -13.90 -25.94 14.12
CA ARG A 216 -15.35 -25.79 14.28
C ARG A 216 -15.72 -24.54 15.08
N VAL A 217 -15.14 -24.34 16.26
CA VAL A 217 -15.39 -23.13 17.07
C VAL A 217 -15.03 -21.88 16.28
N SER A 218 -13.88 -21.90 15.61
CA SER A 218 -13.45 -20.75 14.80
C SER A 218 -14.42 -20.44 13.68
N LEU A 219 -14.99 -21.47 13.03
CA LEU A 219 -16.02 -21.30 12.00
C LEU A 219 -17.32 -20.73 12.58
N ASP A 220 -17.76 -21.19 13.76
CA ASP A 220 -18.96 -20.68 14.41
C ASP A 220 -18.80 -19.20 14.78
N VAL A 221 -17.62 -18.80 15.29
CA VAL A 221 -17.28 -17.40 15.55
C VAL A 221 -17.27 -16.59 14.26
N CYS A 222 -16.69 -17.09 13.17
CA CYS A 222 -16.73 -16.42 11.87
C CYS A 222 -18.17 -16.18 11.38
N GLN A 223 -19.07 -17.16 11.54
CA GLN A 223 -20.47 -17.01 11.17
C GLN A 223 -21.17 -15.89 11.97
N GLN A 224 -20.84 -15.74 13.25
CA GLN A 224 -21.36 -14.64 14.07
C GLN A 224 -20.80 -13.29 13.61
N LEU A 225 -19.50 -13.21 13.32
CA LEU A 225 -18.85 -11.98 12.84
C LEU A 225 -19.40 -11.52 11.49
N GLU A 226 -19.67 -12.46 10.58
CA GLU A 226 -20.26 -12.18 9.26
C GLU A 226 -21.70 -11.62 9.36
N GLN A 227 -22.41 -11.93 10.45
CA GLN A 227 -23.78 -11.45 10.70
C GLN A 227 -23.82 -10.07 11.38
N SER A 228 -22.69 -9.56 11.90
CA SER A 228 -22.64 -8.23 12.51
C SER A 228 -22.93 -7.14 11.48
N SER A 229 -23.54 -6.05 11.93
CA SER A 229 -23.76 -4.85 11.11
C SER A 229 -22.50 -4.00 10.93
N SER A 230 -21.44 -4.27 11.73
CA SER A 230 -20.16 -3.59 11.63
C SER A 230 -19.27 -4.21 10.55
N ARG A 231 -18.97 -3.42 9.51
CA ARG A 231 -18.02 -3.81 8.46
C ARG A 231 -16.63 -4.16 9.01
N TYR A 232 -16.20 -3.46 10.06
CA TYR A 232 -14.93 -3.73 10.72
C TYR A 232 -14.88 -5.12 11.38
N LEU A 233 -16.03 -5.60 11.89
CA LEU A 233 -16.15 -6.94 12.47
C LEU A 233 -16.22 -8.03 11.41
N GLN A 234 -16.94 -7.79 10.30
CA GLN A 234 -16.96 -8.70 9.15
C GLN A 234 -15.55 -8.92 8.57
N GLU A 235 -14.68 -7.92 8.64
CA GLU A 235 -13.29 -8.00 8.16
C GLU A 235 -12.36 -8.84 9.07
N ARG A 236 -12.83 -9.29 10.25
CA ARG A 236 -12.08 -10.14 11.20
C ARG A 236 -12.17 -11.64 10.96
N THR A 237 -12.98 -12.10 10.02
CA THR A 237 -13.04 -13.53 9.66
C THR A 237 -11.65 -14.09 9.32
N LEU A 238 -10.79 -13.28 8.69
CA LEU A 238 -9.40 -13.65 8.40
C LEU A 238 -8.51 -13.73 9.64
N ASP A 239 -8.76 -12.93 10.67
CA ASP A 239 -8.02 -12.98 11.94
C ASP A 239 -8.34 -14.30 12.66
N MET A 240 -9.61 -14.72 12.66
CA MET A 240 -10.04 -15.99 13.24
C MET A 240 -9.46 -17.19 12.50
N LEU A 241 -9.42 -17.13 11.17
CA LEU A 241 -8.70 -18.12 10.36
C LEU A 241 -7.21 -18.15 10.70
N ASP A 242 -6.58 -16.99 10.90
CA ASP A 242 -5.16 -16.90 11.27
C ASP A 242 -4.90 -17.52 12.65
N ILE A 243 -5.79 -17.29 13.61
CA ILE A 243 -5.72 -17.88 14.96
C ILE A 243 -5.91 -19.39 14.89
N ALA A 244 -6.93 -19.88 14.17
CA ALA A 244 -7.18 -21.31 14.01
C ALA A 244 -5.97 -22.03 13.41
N THR A 245 -5.40 -21.48 12.33
CA THR A 245 -4.23 -22.07 11.68
C THR A 245 -2.97 -22.03 12.55
N GLN A 246 -2.79 -21.01 13.39
CA GLN A 246 -1.69 -20.96 14.36
C GLN A 246 -1.87 -21.94 15.52
N LEU A 247 -3.09 -22.04 16.08
CA LEU A 247 -3.39 -22.97 17.18
C LEU A 247 -3.24 -24.42 16.75
N ILE A 248 -3.69 -24.76 15.54
CA ILE A 248 -3.49 -26.09 14.97
C ILE A 248 -1.99 -26.37 14.79
N GLY A 249 -1.23 -25.41 14.27
CA GLY A 249 0.23 -25.52 14.17
C GLY A 249 0.93 -25.71 15.53
N ALA A 250 0.49 -24.99 16.57
CA ALA A 250 1.03 -25.14 17.92
C ALA A 250 0.67 -26.49 18.55
N ALA A 251 -0.53 -27.01 18.29
CA ALA A 251 -1.03 -28.26 18.86
C ALA A 251 -0.51 -29.53 18.14
N TYR A 252 -0.27 -29.46 16.83
CA TYR A 252 0.10 -30.62 15.99
C TYR A 252 1.48 -30.48 15.34
N GLY A 253 2.17 -29.34 15.53
CA GLY A 253 3.49 -29.03 14.97
C GLY A 253 3.43 -28.08 13.76
N GLU A 254 4.51 -27.31 13.55
CA GLU A 254 4.56 -26.26 12.51
C GLU A 254 4.29 -26.77 11.08
N ARG A 255 4.59 -28.04 10.81
CA ARG A 255 4.37 -28.69 9.50
C ARG A 255 2.97 -29.30 9.35
N ALA A 256 2.13 -29.24 10.37
CA ALA A 256 0.84 -29.93 10.34
C ALA A 256 -0.10 -29.35 9.27
N LEU A 257 -0.04 -28.04 9.04
CA LEU A 257 -0.74 -27.36 7.94
C LEU A 257 0.14 -27.13 6.71
N ASP A 258 1.28 -27.83 6.64
CA ASP A 258 2.41 -27.69 5.70
C ASP A 258 2.33 -26.41 4.87
N ARG A 259 2.64 -25.30 5.53
CA ARG A 259 2.92 -24.04 4.85
C ARG A 259 4.32 -24.23 4.29
N SER A 260 4.49 -24.71 3.05
CA SER A 260 5.82 -24.55 2.42
C SER A 260 6.12 -23.05 2.48
N PRO A 261 7.06 -22.60 3.34
CA PRO A 261 7.28 -21.18 3.50
C PRO A 261 7.67 -20.66 2.12
N LEU A 262 7.02 -19.58 1.68
CA LEU A 262 7.29 -19.03 0.37
C LEU A 262 8.71 -18.45 0.41
N LEU A 263 9.69 -19.30 0.10
CA LEU A 263 11.08 -18.91 0.11
C LEU A 263 11.30 -18.04 -1.13
N LEU A 264 11.22 -16.73 -0.92
CA LEU A 264 11.53 -15.77 -1.95
C LEU A 264 13.04 -15.88 -2.22
N THR A 265 13.46 -16.39 -3.37
CA THR A 265 14.88 -16.51 -3.73
C THR A 265 15.41 -15.26 -4.44
N GLU A 266 14.51 -14.43 -4.95
CA GLU A 266 14.77 -13.24 -5.76
C GLU A 266 13.68 -12.18 -5.53
N PRO A 267 13.88 -10.92 -5.95
CA PRO A 267 12.82 -9.91 -5.95
C PRO A 267 11.56 -10.43 -6.64
N THR A 268 10.44 -10.47 -5.91
CA THR A 268 9.21 -11.16 -6.31
C THR A 268 7.98 -10.29 -6.05
N ILE A 269 7.01 -10.36 -6.95
CA ILE A 269 5.65 -9.85 -6.72
C ILE A 269 4.76 -11.03 -6.32
N VAL A 270 4.17 -10.95 -5.14
CA VAL A 270 3.33 -12.02 -4.59
C VAL A 270 1.88 -11.79 -4.97
N PHE A 271 1.21 -12.84 -5.44
CA PHE A 271 -0.22 -12.88 -5.69
C PHE A 271 -0.88 -13.79 -4.66
N ALA A 272 -1.93 -13.33 -4.00
CA ALA A 272 -2.68 -14.13 -3.04
C ALA A 272 -4.15 -13.70 -3.03
N SER A 273 -5.09 -14.62 -2.80
CA SER A 273 -6.50 -14.21 -2.77
C SER A 273 -6.74 -13.29 -1.57
N TYR A 274 -6.15 -13.69 -0.45
CA TYR A 274 -5.94 -12.90 0.76
C TYR A 274 -4.68 -13.42 1.46
N LEU A 275 -4.11 -12.61 2.34
CA LEU A 275 -3.04 -13.04 3.25
C LEU A 275 -3.53 -12.84 4.67
N THR A 276 -3.44 -13.89 5.49
CA THR A 276 -3.60 -13.70 6.93
C THR A 276 -2.44 -12.86 7.46
N PRO A 277 -2.62 -12.14 8.58
CA PRO A 277 -1.56 -11.28 9.09
C PRO A 277 -0.23 -12.02 9.36
N SER A 278 -0.31 -13.23 9.93
CA SER A 278 0.90 -14.04 10.18
C SER A 278 1.61 -14.46 8.89
N LEU A 279 0.87 -14.72 7.82
CA LEU A 279 1.47 -15.03 6.51
C LEU A 279 2.18 -13.81 5.92
N LEU A 280 1.56 -12.64 5.99
CA LEU A 280 2.18 -11.41 5.49
C LEU A 280 3.46 -11.05 6.26
N LEU A 281 3.45 -11.22 7.59
CA LEU A 281 4.63 -10.98 8.44
C LEU A 281 5.76 -11.99 8.22
N ALA A 282 5.45 -13.21 7.80
CA ALA A 282 6.43 -14.25 7.52
C ALA A 282 7.18 -14.06 6.18
N LEU A 283 6.72 -13.17 5.30
CA LEU A 283 7.38 -12.91 4.01
C LEU A 283 8.70 -12.13 4.20
N ASP A 284 9.72 -12.50 3.43
CA ASP A 284 11.00 -11.78 3.40
C ASP A 284 10.81 -10.38 2.78
N ARG A 285 10.76 -9.37 3.64
CA ARG A 285 10.59 -7.94 3.27
C ARG A 285 11.69 -7.42 2.32
N SER A 286 12.87 -8.05 2.29
CA SER A 286 13.95 -7.64 1.38
C SER A 286 13.73 -8.09 -0.06
N ARG A 287 12.85 -9.07 -0.27
CA ARG A 287 12.60 -9.69 -1.58
C ARG A 287 11.16 -9.51 -2.06
N LEU A 288 10.24 -9.19 -1.16
CA LEU A 288 8.88 -8.79 -1.52
C LEU A 288 8.90 -7.36 -2.09
N VAL A 289 8.79 -7.22 -3.41
CA VAL A 289 8.82 -5.90 -4.08
C VAL A 289 7.45 -5.42 -4.54
N GLY A 290 6.43 -6.27 -4.46
CA GLY A 290 5.05 -5.90 -4.73
C GLY A 290 4.07 -6.97 -4.25
N LEU A 291 2.82 -6.55 -4.02
CA LEU A 291 1.74 -7.43 -3.56
C LEU A 291 0.47 -7.18 -4.38
N VAL A 292 -0.17 -8.27 -4.83
CA VAL A 292 -1.45 -8.24 -5.55
C VAL A 292 -2.45 -9.15 -4.85
N LEU A 293 -3.59 -8.59 -4.46
CA LEU A 293 -4.65 -9.28 -3.73
C LEU A 293 -5.94 -9.34 -4.56
N SER A 294 -6.62 -10.50 -4.58
CA SER A 294 -7.87 -10.64 -5.34
C SER A 294 -9.09 -10.14 -4.60
N SER A 295 -9.13 -10.32 -3.28
CA SER A 295 -10.26 -9.94 -2.46
C SER A 295 -9.77 -9.33 -1.15
N THR A 296 -9.69 -8.00 -1.12
CA THR A 296 -9.55 -7.27 0.13
C THR A 296 -10.40 -6.01 0.05
N GLY A 297 -11.41 -5.92 0.91
CA GLY A 297 -12.02 -4.62 1.18
C GLY A 297 -10.92 -3.59 1.52
N LYS A 298 -11.08 -2.33 1.09
CA LYS A 298 -10.09 -1.25 1.26
C LYS A 298 -9.63 -1.04 2.73
N THR A 299 -10.43 -1.53 3.67
CA THR A 299 -10.30 -1.45 5.12
C THR A 299 -9.77 -2.73 5.77
N SER A 300 -9.61 -3.82 5.00
CA SER A 300 -9.14 -5.11 5.49
C SER A 300 -7.80 -4.98 6.23
N HIS A 301 -7.65 -5.72 7.33
CA HIS A 301 -6.44 -5.71 8.14
C HIS A 301 -5.18 -6.03 7.32
N THR A 302 -5.31 -6.88 6.30
CA THR A 302 -4.23 -7.19 5.35
C THR A 302 -3.82 -5.97 4.54
N ALA A 303 -4.77 -5.12 4.13
CA ALA A 303 -4.49 -3.90 3.38
C ALA A 303 -3.76 -2.85 4.26
N ILE A 304 -4.17 -2.73 5.52
CA ILE A 304 -3.52 -1.85 6.51
C ILE A 304 -2.09 -2.33 6.78
N LEU A 305 -1.92 -3.62 7.01
CA LEU A 305 -0.60 -4.21 7.28
C LEU A 305 0.30 -4.07 6.06
N ALA A 306 -0.21 -4.32 4.84
CA ALA A 306 0.55 -4.12 3.60
C ALA A 306 1.01 -2.66 3.43
N ARG A 307 0.19 -1.67 3.80
CA ARG A 307 0.61 -0.25 3.81
C ARG A 307 1.79 -0.01 4.76
N SER A 308 1.76 -0.59 5.95
CA SER A 308 2.83 -0.41 6.94
C SER A 308 4.19 -0.95 6.47
N LEU A 309 4.19 -1.88 5.52
CA LEU A 309 5.41 -2.45 4.94
C LEU A 309 6.06 -1.53 3.89
N GLY A 310 5.34 -0.52 3.39
CA GLY A 310 5.86 0.42 2.40
C GLY A 310 6.04 -0.18 1.00
N ILE A 311 5.37 -1.29 0.70
CA ILE A 311 5.53 -2.06 -0.55
C ILE A 311 4.38 -1.74 -1.51
N PRO A 312 4.62 -1.51 -2.82
CA PRO A 312 3.55 -1.33 -3.81
C PRO A 312 2.49 -2.43 -3.72
N THR A 313 1.23 -2.06 -3.47
CA THR A 313 0.16 -3.03 -3.21
C THR A 313 -1.11 -2.69 -3.98
N LEU A 314 -1.62 -3.67 -4.73
CA LEU A 314 -2.92 -3.65 -5.40
C LEU A 314 -3.88 -4.64 -4.75
N ALA A 315 -5.15 -4.25 -4.69
CA ALA A 315 -6.29 -5.06 -4.26
C ALA A 315 -7.32 -5.17 -5.39
N ASP A 316 -8.34 -6.01 -5.18
CA ASP A 316 -9.47 -6.20 -6.10
C ASP A 316 -9.05 -6.60 -7.52
N VAL A 317 -7.94 -7.34 -7.65
CA VAL A 317 -7.44 -7.86 -8.92
C VAL A 317 -7.82 -9.32 -9.05
N ASP A 318 -8.81 -9.64 -9.88
CA ASP A 318 -9.09 -11.04 -10.22
C ASP A 318 -7.97 -11.59 -11.11
N PHE A 319 -7.11 -12.40 -10.50
CA PHE A 319 -6.01 -13.07 -11.19
C PHE A 319 -6.26 -14.56 -11.44
N ALA A 320 -7.44 -15.10 -11.10
CA ALA A 320 -7.80 -16.49 -11.40
C ALA A 320 -7.71 -16.84 -12.91
N PRO A 321 -8.12 -15.96 -13.85
CA PRO A 321 -8.00 -16.26 -15.28
C PRO A 321 -6.59 -16.01 -15.84
N LEU A 322 -5.65 -15.48 -15.05
CA LEU A 322 -4.34 -15.08 -15.54
C LEU A 322 -3.38 -16.26 -15.59
N THR A 323 -2.70 -16.43 -16.72
CA THR A 323 -1.56 -17.35 -16.82
C THR A 323 -0.31 -16.62 -16.35
N LEU A 324 0.17 -16.97 -15.16
CA LEU A 324 1.34 -16.36 -14.54
C LEU A 324 2.54 -17.32 -14.59
N ASP A 325 3.36 -17.17 -15.64
CA ASP A 325 4.59 -17.95 -15.79
C ASP A 325 5.64 -17.51 -14.76
N ALA A 326 6.22 -18.46 -14.01
CA ALA A 326 7.18 -18.17 -12.95
C ALA A 326 8.44 -17.42 -13.44
N GLY A 327 8.79 -17.54 -14.73
CA GLY A 327 9.95 -16.88 -15.32
C GLY A 327 9.70 -15.48 -15.87
N GLN A 328 8.43 -15.10 -16.09
CA GLN A 328 8.10 -13.86 -16.78
C GLN A 328 8.20 -12.65 -15.86
N LEU A 329 8.60 -11.51 -16.42
CA LEU A 329 8.54 -10.24 -15.69
C LEU A 329 7.13 -9.69 -15.78
N ILE A 330 6.66 -9.14 -14.67
CA ILE A 330 5.42 -8.37 -14.61
C ILE A 330 5.71 -6.99 -14.04
N VAL A 331 4.81 -6.05 -14.27
CA VAL A 331 4.88 -4.72 -13.66
C VAL A 331 3.65 -4.49 -12.80
N ILE A 332 3.89 -4.10 -11.55
CA ILE A 332 2.88 -3.48 -10.68
C ILE A 332 3.14 -1.98 -10.66
N ASP A 333 2.11 -1.18 -10.93
CA ASP A 333 2.11 0.26 -10.74
C ASP A 333 0.90 0.60 -9.88
N ALA A 334 1.13 0.54 -8.58
CA ALA A 334 0.11 0.79 -7.59
C ALA A 334 -0.21 2.28 -7.46
N GLU A 335 0.65 3.19 -7.93
CA GLU A 335 0.33 4.62 -8.02
C GLU A 335 -0.85 4.84 -8.97
N SER A 336 -0.75 4.27 -10.18
CA SER A 336 -1.76 4.34 -11.23
C SER A 336 -2.91 3.33 -11.02
N GLY A 337 -2.75 2.37 -10.12
CA GLY A 337 -3.74 1.32 -9.85
C GLY A 337 -3.76 0.21 -10.91
N ILE A 338 -2.64 -0.10 -11.55
CA ILE A 338 -2.58 -1.02 -12.70
C ILE A 338 -1.55 -2.13 -12.54
N LEU A 339 -1.87 -3.28 -13.15
CA LEU A 339 -1.01 -4.44 -13.28
C LEU A 339 -0.79 -4.76 -14.77
N ILE A 340 0.45 -5.04 -15.16
CA ILE A 340 0.83 -5.46 -16.52
C ILE A 340 1.52 -6.83 -16.43
N THR A 341 0.86 -7.87 -16.93
CA THR A 341 1.34 -9.26 -16.83
C THR A 341 2.27 -9.67 -17.96
N HIS A 342 2.20 -9.02 -19.11
CA HIS A 342 3.04 -9.31 -20.27
C HIS A 342 3.66 -8.00 -20.82
N PRO A 343 4.54 -7.34 -20.05
CA PRO A 343 5.18 -6.10 -20.50
C PRO A 343 6.19 -6.40 -21.63
N ASP A 344 6.11 -5.63 -22.71
CA ASP A 344 7.15 -5.64 -23.74
C ASP A 344 8.40 -4.86 -23.28
N GLU A 345 9.48 -4.90 -24.06
CA GLU A 345 10.72 -4.19 -23.71
C GLU A 345 10.57 -2.67 -23.65
N ASN A 346 9.56 -2.09 -24.31
CA ASN A 346 9.31 -0.65 -24.25
C ASN A 346 8.66 -0.27 -22.92
N VAL A 347 7.67 -1.04 -22.48
CA VAL A 347 7.04 -0.90 -21.15
C VAL A 347 8.07 -1.15 -20.05
N LEU A 348 8.90 -2.20 -20.17
CA LEU A 348 9.97 -2.47 -19.20
C LEU A 348 10.97 -1.32 -19.13
N ARG A 349 11.36 -0.73 -20.26
CA ARG A 349 12.25 0.46 -20.27
C ARG A 349 11.59 1.69 -19.65
N TYR A 350 10.31 1.94 -19.93
CA TYR A 350 9.55 3.01 -19.29
C TYR A 350 9.60 2.88 -17.76
N TYR A 351 9.27 1.70 -17.22
CA TYR A 351 9.22 1.51 -15.78
C TYR A 351 10.60 1.47 -15.11
N ARG A 352 11.63 0.92 -15.78
CA ARG A 352 13.02 1.00 -15.31
C ARG A 352 13.48 2.47 -15.20
N HIS A 353 13.11 3.31 -16.16
CA HIS A 353 13.40 4.75 -16.09
C HIS A 353 12.63 5.42 -14.94
N GLU A 354 11.34 5.12 -14.81
CA GLU A 354 10.49 5.65 -13.74
C GLU A 354 11.04 5.34 -12.34
N MET A 355 11.38 4.07 -12.09
CA MET A 355 11.96 3.64 -10.82
C MET A 355 13.27 4.37 -10.53
N ALA A 356 14.14 4.54 -11.53
CA ALA A 356 15.41 5.25 -11.36
C ALA A 356 15.21 6.75 -11.04
N VAL A 357 14.26 7.41 -11.71
CA VAL A 357 13.90 8.81 -11.48
C VAL A 357 13.32 9.00 -10.07
N GLN A 358 12.42 8.11 -9.64
CA GLN A 358 11.84 8.12 -8.29
C GLN A 358 12.93 7.95 -7.21
N GLN A 359 13.83 6.99 -7.38
CA GLN A 359 14.96 6.79 -6.46
C GLN A 359 15.87 8.02 -6.38
N ALA A 360 16.20 8.64 -7.52
CA ALA A 360 17.02 9.85 -7.57
C ALA A 360 16.35 11.03 -6.85
N MET A 361 15.03 11.20 -7.02
CA MET A 361 14.26 12.24 -6.33
C MET A 361 14.23 12.00 -4.82
N GLN A 362 13.95 10.77 -4.39
CA GLN A 362 13.96 10.42 -2.96
C GLN A 362 15.32 10.69 -2.32
N GLN A 363 16.42 10.31 -2.99
CA GLN A 363 17.77 10.60 -2.52
C GLN A 363 18.02 12.11 -2.40
N ARG A 364 17.59 12.90 -3.39
CA ARG A 364 17.74 14.37 -3.38
C ARG A 364 16.94 15.02 -2.25
N LEU A 365 15.71 14.59 -2.03
CA LEU A 365 14.87 15.07 -0.92
C LEU A 365 15.50 14.75 0.43
N ARG A 366 16.05 13.53 0.62
CA ARG A 366 16.79 13.15 1.83
C ARG A 366 18.01 14.04 2.07
N ILE A 367 18.80 14.29 1.04
CA ILE A 367 19.98 15.18 1.12
C ILE A 367 19.55 16.60 1.49
N ASN A 368 18.53 17.13 0.82
CA ASN A 368 18.02 18.47 1.10
C ASN A 368 17.48 18.60 2.53
N ALA A 369 16.74 17.60 3.03
CA ALA A 369 16.24 17.58 4.40
C ALA A 369 17.37 17.52 5.45
N ALA A 370 18.50 16.89 5.12
CA ALA A 370 19.68 16.86 5.99
C ALA A 370 20.46 18.19 5.99
N ILE A 371 20.41 18.95 4.88
CA ILE A 371 21.17 20.21 4.70
C ILE A 371 20.35 21.43 5.15
N ASN A 372 19.03 21.44 4.93
CA ASN A 372 18.17 22.62 5.16
C ASN A 372 17.21 22.42 6.35
N LYS A 373 17.59 22.92 7.53
CA LYS A 373 16.62 23.25 8.60
C LYS A 373 16.09 24.69 8.54
N ASP A 374 16.71 25.60 7.78
CA ASP A 374 16.49 27.05 7.97
C ASP A 374 16.29 27.93 6.71
N GLN A 375 15.97 27.39 5.53
CA GLN A 375 15.69 28.24 4.36
C GLN A 375 14.48 27.76 3.52
N THR A 376 13.34 28.42 3.74
CA THR A 376 12.06 28.26 3.02
C THR A 376 11.76 29.44 2.08
N GLY A 377 12.77 29.90 1.34
CA GLY A 377 12.58 30.89 0.27
C GLY A 377 12.29 30.23 -1.07
N VAL A 378 11.31 30.73 -1.83
CA VAL A 378 11.13 30.38 -3.25
C VAL A 378 12.31 30.98 -4.03
N ILE A 379 13.34 30.18 -4.31
CA ILE A 379 14.46 30.61 -5.15
C ILE A 379 13.98 30.61 -6.59
N GLU A 380 13.86 31.79 -7.20
CA GLU A 380 13.63 31.92 -8.64
C GLU A 380 14.79 31.27 -9.40
N LYS A 381 14.48 30.34 -10.31
CA LYS A 381 15.49 29.58 -11.03
C LYS A 381 15.64 30.10 -12.46
N PRO A 382 16.87 30.27 -12.98
CA PRO A 382 17.10 30.82 -14.32
C PRO A 382 16.56 29.91 -15.42
N LEU A 383 16.33 30.49 -16.61
CA LEU A 383 15.77 29.80 -17.79
C LEU A 383 16.56 28.56 -18.19
N LEU A 384 17.89 28.60 -18.09
CA LEU A 384 18.78 27.47 -18.42
C LEU A 384 19.77 27.26 -17.28
N THR A 385 20.00 26.01 -16.90
CA THR A 385 21.13 25.61 -16.04
C THR A 385 21.88 24.44 -16.65
N VAL A 386 23.05 24.09 -16.08
CA VAL A 386 23.82 22.92 -16.53
C VAL A 386 23.04 21.63 -16.29
N GLU A 387 22.26 21.55 -15.21
CA GLU A 387 21.48 20.38 -14.82
C GLU A 387 20.27 20.14 -15.72
N THR A 388 19.79 21.19 -16.42
CA THR A 388 18.74 21.07 -17.45
C THR A 388 19.30 20.63 -18.82
N ILE A 389 20.61 20.36 -18.92
CA ILE A 389 21.25 19.84 -20.13
C ILE A 389 21.52 18.34 -19.98
N LEU A 390 20.76 17.53 -20.72
CA LEU A 390 20.90 16.08 -20.80
C LEU A 390 21.91 15.70 -21.88
N TRP A 391 23.07 15.21 -21.47
CA TRP A 391 24.16 14.87 -22.40
C TRP A 391 24.11 13.41 -22.81
N ARG A 392 24.13 13.14 -24.13
CA ARG A 392 24.13 11.78 -24.69
C ARG A 392 23.03 10.91 -24.08
N MET A 393 21.81 11.44 -24.12
CA MET A 393 20.58 10.79 -23.72
C MET A 393 20.31 9.55 -24.59
N ASP A 394 19.97 8.45 -23.94
CA ASP A 394 19.69 7.15 -24.58
C ASP A 394 18.17 6.96 -24.83
N ALA A 395 17.57 7.89 -25.58
CA ALA A 395 16.18 7.77 -26.01
C ALA A 395 16.10 7.05 -27.35
N ARG A 396 15.13 6.14 -27.51
CA ARG A 396 14.92 5.38 -28.76
C ARG A 396 13.92 6.03 -29.71
N ASP A 397 13.02 6.83 -29.17
CA ASP A 397 11.97 7.50 -29.93
C ASP A 397 11.56 8.84 -29.29
N LYS A 398 10.64 9.54 -29.95
CA LYS A 398 10.06 10.82 -29.50
C LYS A 398 9.44 10.69 -28.10
N ASN A 399 8.79 9.57 -27.81
CA ASN A 399 8.06 9.35 -26.56
C ASN A 399 9.02 9.26 -25.37
N GLU A 400 10.04 8.40 -25.45
CA GLU A 400 11.09 8.29 -24.45
C GLU A 400 11.85 9.61 -24.27
N ALA A 401 12.15 10.32 -25.37
CA ALA A 401 12.87 11.59 -25.29
C ALA A 401 12.09 12.67 -24.53
N ILE A 402 10.80 12.86 -24.83
CA ILE A 402 9.95 13.81 -24.11
C ILE A 402 9.87 13.42 -22.63
N LYS A 403 9.63 12.13 -22.36
CA LYS A 403 9.57 11.62 -20.99
C LYS A 403 10.81 11.95 -20.18
N MET A 404 11.99 11.57 -20.67
CA MET A 404 13.26 11.77 -19.96
C MET A 404 13.56 13.26 -19.71
N MET A 405 13.23 14.13 -20.67
CA MET A 405 13.42 15.58 -20.51
C MET A 405 12.49 16.16 -19.43
N VAL A 406 11.22 15.75 -19.41
CA VAL A 406 10.22 16.18 -18.41
C VAL A 406 10.56 15.62 -17.02
N ASP A 407 11.00 14.36 -16.93
CA ASP A 407 11.45 13.75 -15.69
C ASP A 407 12.67 14.47 -15.10
N ASN A 408 13.60 14.93 -15.94
CA ASN A 408 14.69 15.77 -15.48
C ASN A 408 14.20 17.13 -14.94
N LEU A 409 13.18 17.74 -15.55
CA LEU A 409 12.58 18.98 -15.01
C LEU A 409 11.97 18.75 -13.62
N TRP A 410 11.35 17.60 -13.38
CA TRP A 410 10.85 17.20 -12.07
C TRP A 410 11.99 17.02 -11.06
N LEU A 411 13.06 16.31 -11.44
CA LEU A 411 14.26 16.15 -10.61
C LEU A 411 14.91 17.49 -10.25
N GLN A 412 14.92 18.45 -11.17
CA GLN A 412 15.41 19.82 -10.94
C GLN A 412 14.38 20.71 -10.22
N GLN A 413 13.26 20.14 -9.76
CA GLN A 413 12.17 20.84 -9.06
C GLN A 413 11.70 22.07 -9.85
N ARG A 414 11.52 21.91 -11.17
CA ARG A 414 10.90 22.91 -12.07
C ARG A 414 9.40 22.68 -12.20
N THR A 415 8.96 21.43 -12.02
CA THR A 415 7.57 20.98 -12.00
C THR A 415 7.37 20.03 -10.81
N ASN A 416 6.15 19.94 -10.29
CA ASN A 416 5.69 18.89 -9.37
C ASN A 416 4.63 17.98 -10.00
N ALA A 417 4.22 18.24 -11.24
CA ALA A 417 3.15 17.57 -11.96
C ALA A 417 3.63 17.16 -13.37
N ARG A 418 4.69 16.34 -13.39
CA ARG A 418 5.41 15.92 -14.60
C ARG A 418 4.53 15.25 -15.66
N ASP A 419 3.56 14.42 -15.25
CA ASP A 419 2.67 13.74 -16.19
C ASP A 419 1.72 14.71 -16.90
N LYS A 420 1.25 15.74 -16.18
CA LYS A 420 0.42 16.80 -16.75
C LYS A 420 1.22 17.73 -17.66
N LEU A 421 2.45 18.09 -17.28
CA LEU A 421 3.36 18.81 -18.16
C LEU A 421 3.65 18.02 -19.45
N CYS A 422 3.78 16.70 -19.33
CA CYS A 422 3.95 15.82 -20.47
C CYS A 422 2.71 15.81 -21.38
N ASP A 423 1.49 15.73 -20.82
CA ASP A 423 0.24 15.89 -21.57
C ASP A 423 0.22 17.21 -22.37
N ASP A 424 0.61 18.34 -21.76
CA ASP A 424 0.62 19.65 -22.43
C ASP A 424 1.62 19.71 -23.60
N ILE A 425 2.82 19.14 -23.43
CA ILE A 425 3.81 19.04 -24.51
C ILE A 425 3.27 18.19 -25.66
N TRP A 426 2.65 17.05 -25.34
CA TRP A 426 2.03 16.19 -26.35
C TRP A 426 0.87 16.88 -27.08
N ALA A 427 0.02 17.62 -26.37
CA ALA A 427 -1.08 18.38 -26.98
C ALA A 427 -0.58 19.36 -28.05
N ARG A 428 0.62 19.91 -27.87
CA ARG A 428 1.28 20.77 -28.87
C ARG A 428 1.97 19.99 -29.98
N GLU A 429 2.62 18.87 -29.66
CA GLU A 429 3.50 18.12 -30.55
C GLU A 429 2.79 17.09 -31.45
N VAL A 430 1.54 16.70 -31.15
CA VAL A 430 0.71 15.84 -32.01
C VAL A 430 0.31 16.54 -33.32
N PRO A 431 -0.32 17.73 -33.30
CA PRO A 431 -0.80 18.35 -34.53
C PRO A 431 0.35 18.82 -35.44
N PHE A 432 1.45 19.33 -34.87
CA PHE A 432 2.60 19.84 -35.62
C PHE A 432 3.91 19.57 -34.87
N PRO A 433 4.67 18.53 -35.22
CA PRO A 433 6.01 18.30 -34.66
C PRO A 433 6.96 19.46 -35.00
N THR A 434 7.56 20.09 -34.00
CA THR A 434 8.42 21.25 -34.23
C THR A 434 9.84 20.82 -34.58
N VAL A 435 10.09 20.57 -35.86
CA VAL A 435 11.43 20.28 -36.38
C VAL A 435 12.07 21.55 -36.93
N VAL A 436 13.32 21.78 -36.57
CA VAL A 436 14.18 22.78 -37.21
C VAL A 436 15.24 21.99 -37.98
N GLY A 437 15.53 22.38 -39.22
CA GLY A 437 16.50 21.68 -40.06
C GLY A 437 17.86 21.44 -39.37
N SER A 438 18.72 20.62 -39.97
CA SER A 438 20.04 20.28 -39.40
C SER A 438 20.02 19.38 -38.15
N GLY A 439 18.94 18.62 -37.97
CA GLY A 439 18.82 17.56 -36.96
C GLY A 439 18.38 18.04 -35.58
N PHE A 440 17.59 19.12 -35.51
CA PHE A 440 17.09 19.69 -34.26
C PHE A 440 15.55 19.58 -34.14
N ALA A 441 15.04 19.47 -32.92
CA ALA A 441 13.62 19.66 -32.63
C ALA A 441 13.41 20.58 -31.42
N ILE A 442 12.27 21.27 -31.39
CA ILE A 442 11.89 22.22 -30.33
C ILE A 442 10.51 21.85 -29.74
N PRO A 443 10.39 20.73 -29.01
CA PRO A 443 9.17 20.47 -28.26
C PRO A 443 8.89 21.62 -27.29
N HIS A 444 7.67 22.14 -27.28
CA HIS A 444 7.35 23.27 -26.42
C HIS A 444 5.93 23.22 -25.89
N ALA A 445 5.73 23.82 -24.72
CA ALA A 445 4.42 23.98 -24.11
C ALA A 445 4.38 25.22 -23.21
N GLN A 446 3.22 25.86 -23.18
CA GLN A 446 2.83 26.74 -22.10
C GLN A 446 1.94 25.96 -21.13
N SER A 447 2.29 25.92 -19.84
CA SER A 447 1.70 24.97 -18.90
C SER A 447 1.49 25.61 -17.52
N ASP A 448 0.42 25.22 -16.83
CA ASP A 448 0.19 25.55 -15.41
C ASP A 448 1.07 24.71 -14.48
N TYR A 449 1.69 23.66 -15.03
CA TYR A 449 2.41 22.64 -14.28
C TYR A 449 3.92 22.89 -14.25
N ILE A 450 4.39 24.06 -14.68
CA ILE A 450 5.80 24.46 -14.62
C ILE A 450 5.93 25.74 -13.77
N HIS A 451 6.67 25.63 -12.67
CA HIS A 451 6.86 26.70 -11.69
C HIS A 451 7.87 27.76 -12.18
N HIS A 452 8.84 27.33 -12.99
CA HIS A 452 9.84 28.21 -13.57
C HIS A 452 10.01 27.89 -15.05
N SER A 453 9.77 28.89 -15.90
CA SER A 453 10.04 28.78 -17.33
C SER A 453 11.47 28.26 -17.56
N THR A 454 11.59 27.22 -18.38
CA THR A 454 12.83 26.45 -18.53
C THR A 454 13.09 26.08 -19.98
N LEU A 455 14.33 26.28 -20.41
CA LEU A 455 14.93 25.71 -21.59
C LEU A 455 15.70 24.45 -21.19
N SER A 456 15.20 23.28 -21.56
CA SER A 456 15.86 22.00 -21.38
C SER A 456 16.48 21.55 -22.70
N VAL A 457 17.74 21.11 -22.67
CA VAL A 457 18.48 20.77 -23.88
C VAL A 457 18.95 19.33 -23.77
N ALA A 458 18.74 18.53 -24.82
CA ALA A 458 19.23 17.15 -24.85
C ALA A 458 20.05 16.89 -26.11
N THR A 459 21.22 16.26 -25.97
CA THR A 459 21.92 15.62 -27.08
C THR A 459 21.68 14.12 -27.02
N LEU A 460 21.39 13.47 -28.14
CA LEU A 460 21.04 12.06 -28.21
C LEU A 460 22.25 11.20 -28.54
N ARG A 461 22.29 9.96 -28.03
CA ARG A 461 23.33 8.98 -28.44
C ARG A 461 23.19 8.56 -29.88
N ARG A 462 21.96 8.52 -30.38
CA ARG A 462 21.57 8.13 -31.73
C ARG A 462 20.45 9.06 -32.19
N PRO A 463 20.41 9.45 -33.47
CA PRO A 463 19.28 10.21 -33.99
C PRO A 463 17.97 9.42 -33.86
N ILE A 464 16.87 10.11 -33.56
CA ILE A 464 15.51 9.54 -33.47
C ILE A 464 14.59 10.21 -34.49
N ALA A 465 13.54 9.52 -34.91
CA ALA A 465 12.53 10.10 -35.79
C ALA A 465 11.64 11.08 -35.02
N TRP A 466 11.46 12.28 -35.57
CA TRP A 466 10.61 13.34 -35.04
C TRP A 466 9.81 13.95 -36.19
N GLY A 467 8.53 13.60 -36.32
CA GLY A 467 7.71 14.08 -37.43
C GLY A 467 8.25 13.69 -38.82
N GLY A 468 8.90 12.52 -38.92
CA GLY A 468 9.51 12.02 -40.17
C GLY A 468 10.94 12.47 -40.45
N VAL A 469 11.51 13.36 -39.62
CA VAL A 469 12.91 13.82 -39.75
C VAL A 469 13.76 13.23 -38.63
N LEU A 470 15.00 12.84 -38.94
CA LEU A 470 15.95 12.40 -37.92
C LEU A 470 16.55 13.60 -37.18
N VAL A 471 16.44 13.57 -35.85
CA VAL A 471 16.98 14.60 -34.95
C VAL A 471 17.91 13.98 -33.94
N ASP A 472 18.99 14.67 -33.59
CA ASP A 472 19.97 14.23 -32.58
C ASP A 472 20.11 15.21 -31.41
N THR A 473 19.45 16.37 -31.50
CA THR A 473 19.51 17.43 -30.49
C THR A 473 18.12 18.04 -30.29
N LEU A 474 17.70 18.18 -29.03
CA LEU A 474 16.39 18.67 -28.65
C LEU A 474 16.53 19.94 -27.80
N PHE A 475 15.73 20.97 -28.10
CA PHE A 475 15.61 22.20 -27.33
C PHE A 475 14.18 22.31 -26.80
N MET A 476 13.90 21.66 -25.68
CA MET A 476 12.57 21.70 -25.06
C MET A 476 12.35 23.02 -24.33
N LEU A 477 11.28 23.73 -24.69
CA LEU A 477 10.91 25.01 -24.07
C LEU A 477 9.58 24.87 -23.32
N THR A 478 9.64 24.94 -21.99
CA THR A 478 8.46 24.89 -21.11
C THR A 478 8.27 26.24 -20.43
N ILE A 479 7.08 26.83 -20.53
CA ILE A 479 6.83 28.21 -20.09
C ILE A 479 5.66 28.24 -19.13
N SER A 480 5.86 28.88 -17.99
CA SER A 480 4.80 29.07 -16.98
C SER A 480 3.72 30.00 -17.54
N LYS A 481 2.44 29.71 -17.26
CA LYS A 481 1.35 30.62 -17.61
C LYS A 481 1.38 31.94 -16.83
N ASP A 482 2.05 31.97 -15.68
CA ASP A 482 2.23 33.18 -14.88
C ASP A 482 3.35 34.09 -15.41
N ALA A 483 4.08 33.65 -16.45
CA ALA A 483 5.08 34.47 -17.12
C ALA A 483 4.43 35.65 -17.86
N GLU A 484 5.14 36.78 -17.99
CA GLU A 484 4.66 37.97 -18.70
C GLU A 484 4.03 37.65 -20.06
N ASN A 485 2.91 38.31 -20.38
CA ASN A 485 2.24 38.17 -21.67
C ASN A 485 3.25 38.33 -22.83
N ASN A 486 3.30 37.36 -23.73
CA ASN A 486 4.25 37.22 -24.86
C ASN A 486 5.66 36.68 -24.56
N ALA A 487 6.01 36.35 -23.31
CA ALA A 487 7.30 35.70 -23.00
C ALA A 487 7.49 34.41 -23.82
N HIS A 488 6.41 33.66 -24.05
CA HIS A 488 6.44 32.46 -24.87
C HIS A 488 6.90 32.69 -26.30
N MET A 489 6.28 33.65 -26.99
CA MET A 489 6.63 33.98 -28.36
C MET A 489 8.03 34.59 -28.47
N LYS A 490 8.46 35.36 -27.46
CA LYS A 490 9.81 35.94 -27.42
C LYS A 490 10.88 34.87 -27.33
N HIS A 491 10.81 33.96 -26.35
CA HIS A 491 11.79 32.90 -26.16
C HIS A 491 11.81 31.91 -27.34
N PHE A 492 10.64 31.53 -27.84
CA PHE A 492 10.55 30.66 -29.01
C PHE A 492 11.18 31.30 -30.25
N SER A 493 10.86 32.56 -30.54
CA SER A 493 11.41 33.27 -31.72
C SER A 493 12.92 33.44 -31.63
N THR A 494 13.46 33.73 -30.44
CA THR A 494 14.91 33.80 -30.22
C THR A 494 15.56 32.44 -30.47
N LEU A 495 15.02 31.35 -29.91
CA LEU A 495 15.56 30.01 -30.10
C LEU A 495 15.51 29.54 -31.55
N ALA A 496 14.38 29.76 -32.23
CA ALA A 496 14.24 29.43 -33.65
C ALA A 496 15.27 30.20 -34.50
N ARG A 497 15.47 31.50 -34.24
CA ARG A 497 16.47 32.32 -34.94
C ARG A 497 17.90 31.85 -34.67
N MET A 498 18.21 31.48 -33.42
CA MET A 498 19.50 30.92 -33.05
C MET A 498 19.79 29.63 -33.80
N LEU A 499 18.82 28.73 -33.90
CA LEU A 499 18.97 27.44 -34.57
C LEU A 499 18.97 27.54 -36.11
N MET A 500 18.61 28.70 -36.68
CA MET A 500 18.80 28.99 -38.11
C MET A 500 20.20 29.54 -38.44
N ASN A 501 21.04 29.82 -37.44
CA ASN A 501 22.41 30.29 -37.67
C ASN A 501 23.38 29.09 -37.78
N ASP A 502 23.95 28.89 -38.97
CA ASP A 502 24.86 27.77 -39.28
C ASP A 502 26.12 27.73 -38.40
N GLU A 503 26.68 28.90 -38.04
CA GLU A 503 27.85 28.96 -37.15
C GLU A 503 27.48 28.46 -35.74
N PHE A 504 26.32 28.89 -35.24
CA PHE A 504 25.82 28.48 -33.93
C PHE A 504 25.52 26.97 -33.89
N VAL A 505 24.83 26.46 -34.92
CA VAL A 505 24.54 25.03 -35.09
C VAL A 505 25.83 24.20 -35.11
N SER A 506 26.81 24.62 -35.91
CA SER A 506 28.12 23.95 -35.99
C SER A 506 28.82 23.89 -34.62
N ARG A 507 28.80 25.00 -33.87
CA ARG A 507 29.38 25.09 -32.52
C ARG A 507 28.65 24.20 -31.50
N ILE A 508 27.33 24.07 -31.59
CA ILE A 508 26.57 23.12 -30.75
C ILE A 508 27.02 21.68 -31.03
N LYS A 509 27.10 21.29 -32.31
CA LYS A 509 27.50 19.92 -32.70
C LYS A 509 28.93 19.59 -32.28
N GLN A 510 29.81 20.60 -32.17
CA GLN A 510 31.20 20.44 -31.73
C GLN A 510 31.39 20.54 -30.20
N ALA A 511 30.34 20.88 -29.44
CA ALA A 511 30.45 21.05 -28.00
C ALA A 511 30.92 19.74 -27.32
N LYS A 512 31.83 19.85 -26.34
CA LYS A 512 32.42 18.70 -25.63
C LYS A 512 31.85 18.54 -24.22
N GLY A 513 30.53 18.47 -24.12
CA GLY A 513 29.83 18.21 -22.86
C GLY A 513 28.86 19.32 -22.41
N PRO A 514 28.13 19.07 -21.31
CA PRO A 514 27.00 19.91 -20.89
C PRO A 514 27.43 21.33 -20.49
N LYS A 515 28.58 21.50 -19.81
CA LYS A 515 29.08 22.83 -19.42
C LYS A 515 29.44 23.70 -20.64
N ALA A 516 30.07 23.12 -21.66
CA ALA A 516 30.42 23.85 -22.87
C ALA A 516 29.15 24.29 -23.62
N LEU A 517 28.15 23.41 -23.69
CA LEU A 517 26.86 23.70 -24.30
C LEU A 517 26.10 24.79 -23.53
N TYR A 518 26.10 24.73 -22.19
CA TYR A 518 25.56 25.78 -21.32
C TYR A 518 26.20 27.13 -21.62
N THR A 519 27.53 27.23 -21.59
CA THR A 519 28.24 28.50 -21.82
C THR A 519 27.95 29.05 -23.22
N LEU A 520 27.85 28.19 -24.23
CA LEU A 520 27.50 28.60 -25.59
C LEU A 520 26.09 29.19 -25.64
N ILE A 521 25.09 28.47 -25.15
CA ILE A 521 23.68 28.89 -25.23
C ILE A 521 23.42 30.11 -24.36
N SER A 522 23.91 30.15 -23.12
CA SER A 522 23.71 31.27 -22.20
C SER A 522 24.30 32.57 -22.72
N ARG A 523 25.46 32.53 -23.41
CA ARG A 523 26.03 33.71 -24.07
C ARG A 523 25.11 34.23 -25.16
N THR A 524 24.58 33.33 -26.00
CA THR A 524 23.72 33.72 -27.12
C THR A 524 22.35 34.20 -26.67
N LEU A 525 21.80 33.67 -25.57
CA LEU A 525 20.54 34.15 -24.98
C LEU A 525 20.67 35.54 -24.30
N ALA A 526 21.89 35.95 -23.95
CA ALA A 526 22.18 37.25 -23.35
C ALA A 526 22.45 38.35 -24.39
N CYS A 527 22.66 37.97 -25.66
CA CYS A 527 22.80 38.87 -26.80
C CYS A 527 21.43 39.10 -27.47
#